data_AF-A0A1I5XIQ4-F1
#
_entry.id   AF-A0A1I5XIQ4-F1
#
_cell.length_a   1.000
_cell.length_b   1.000
_cell.length_c   1.000
_cell.angle_alpha   90.00
_cell.angle_beta   90.00
_cell.angle_gamma   90.00
#
_symmetry.space_group_name_H-M   'P 1'
#
loop_
_entity.id
_entity.type
_entity.pdbx_description
1 polymer ?
#
loop_
_entity_poly.entity_id
_entity_poly.type
_entity_poly.pdbx_seq_one_letter_code
_entity_poly.pdbx_strand_id
1 'polypeptide(L)'
;MGDIAKATLAYGYDLGGDEPGWKVVQTDDDYDQPKVPWHDPETEDEAFMEAAERRLLATLGGFTETDRHADGYRDRKKTAKKSLGVEFVMHGDRDFDCYALATTTIDVQAGDATPVNPAELSDPADLAQRDRRLADALDALGLTPLQDRPRWLLLAYGG
;
A
#
# COMPACT_ATOMS: atom_id res chain seq x y z
N MET A 1 5.05 24.79 9.36
CA MET A 1 5.57 23.76 8.43
C MET A 1 4.59 23.79 7.27
N GLY A 2 5.04 24.04 6.04
CA GLY A 2 4.12 24.33 4.94
C GLY A 2 3.33 23.08 4.54
N ASP A 3 2.05 23.26 4.24
CA ASP A 3 1.16 22.18 3.82
C ASP A 3 1.74 21.49 2.56
N ILE A 4 2.04 20.20 2.64
CA ILE A 4 2.49 19.37 1.52
C ILE A 4 1.24 18.78 0.89
N ALA A 5 0.75 19.43 -0.15
CA ALA A 5 -0.26 18.84 -1.03
C ALA A 5 0.43 18.09 -2.19
N LYS A 6 0.04 16.83 -2.40
CA LYS A 6 0.45 16.03 -3.55
C LYS A 6 -0.72 15.23 -4.11
N ALA A 7 -0.66 14.91 -5.39
CA ALA A 7 -1.54 13.95 -6.03
C ALA A 7 -0.71 12.75 -6.52
N THR A 8 -1.23 11.55 -6.33
CA THR A 8 -0.61 10.31 -6.79
C THR A 8 -1.58 9.59 -7.72
N LEU A 9 -1.17 9.34 -8.96
CA LEU A 9 -1.87 8.40 -9.83
C LEU A 9 -1.30 7.01 -9.59
N ALA A 10 -2.10 6.11 -9.02
CA ALA A 10 -1.68 4.77 -8.63
C ALA A 10 -2.46 3.67 -9.36
N TYR A 11 -1.83 2.56 -9.72
CA TYR A 11 -2.55 1.37 -10.20
C TYR A 11 -2.64 0.31 -9.10
N GLY A 12 -3.84 0.08 -8.58
CA GLY A 12 -4.06 -0.86 -7.50
C GLY A 12 -5.43 -0.82 -6.82
N TYR A 13 -5.43 -1.06 -5.52
CA TYR A 13 -6.61 -1.14 -4.66
C TYR A 13 -6.57 -0.06 -3.59
N ASP A 14 -7.67 0.65 -3.41
CA ASP A 14 -7.89 1.50 -2.25
C ASP A 14 -8.28 0.60 -1.06
N LEU A 15 -7.47 0.60 -0.01
CA LEU A 15 -7.71 -0.19 1.19
C LEU A 15 -8.45 0.60 2.26
N GLY A 16 -8.66 1.90 2.08
CA GLY A 16 -9.23 2.77 3.10
C GLY A 16 -8.23 3.06 4.22
N GLY A 17 -8.74 3.39 5.40
CA GLY A 17 -7.95 3.79 6.56
C GLY A 17 -8.84 4.05 7.77
N ASP A 18 -8.25 4.45 8.89
CA ASP A 18 -8.95 4.43 10.19
C ASP A 18 -10.23 5.28 10.22
N GLU A 19 -10.15 6.60 10.00
CA GLU A 19 -11.34 7.45 10.11
C GLU A 19 -12.32 7.27 8.93
N PRO A 20 -11.86 7.17 7.67
CA PRO A 20 -12.78 6.99 6.54
C PRO A 20 -13.30 5.56 6.37
N GLY A 21 -12.81 4.62 7.19
CA GLY A 21 -13.16 3.21 7.17
C GLY A 21 -12.28 2.37 6.24
N TRP A 22 -11.98 1.16 6.69
CA TRP A 22 -11.25 0.16 5.92
C TRP A 22 -12.14 -0.45 4.83
N LYS A 23 -11.55 -0.68 3.65
CA LYS A 23 -12.22 -1.16 2.43
C LYS A 23 -11.82 -2.59 2.09
N VAL A 24 -11.72 -3.42 3.13
CA VAL A 24 -11.42 -4.86 3.05
C VAL A 24 -12.49 -5.65 3.78
N VAL A 25 -12.64 -6.93 3.44
CA VAL A 25 -13.62 -7.82 4.08
C VAL A 25 -13.22 -8.21 5.50
N GLN A 26 -11.91 -8.33 5.76
CA GLN A 26 -11.40 -8.84 7.04
C GLN A 26 -11.28 -7.72 8.06
N THR A 27 -12.40 -7.23 8.58
CA THR A 27 -12.46 -6.27 9.68
C THR A 27 -12.94 -6.94 10.97
N ASP A 28 -12.62 -6.36 12.13
CA ASP A 28 -13.26 -6.72 13.39
C ASP A 28 -14.71 -6.22 13.46
N ASP A 29 -15.47 -6.74 14.44
CA ASP A 29 -16.90 -6.42 14.61
C ASP A 29 -17.12 -5.12 15.42
N ASP A 30 -16.09 -4.61 16.11
CA ASP A 30 -16.23 -3.53 17.10
C ASP A 30 -15.85 -2.16 16.54
N TYR A 31 -14.79 -2.08 15.73
CA TYR A 31 -14.17 -0.84 15.26
C TYR A 31 -13.92 -0.82 13.75
N ASP A 32 -14.37 -1.84 13.01
CA ASP A 32 -14.14 -2.03 11.59
C ASP A 32 -12.64 -1.97 11.22
N GLN A 33 -11.75 -2.39 12.12
CA GLN A 33 -10.30 -2.41 11.88
C GLN A 33 -9.84 -3.73 11.26
N PRO A 34 -8.80 -3.76 10.41
CA PRO A 34 -8.38 -4.98 9.74
C PRO A 34 -7.93 -6.03 10.75
N LYS A 35 -8.57 -7.20 10.74
CA LYS A 35 -8.27 -8.31 11.64
C LYS A 35 -7.93 -9.56 10.85
N VAL A 36 -6.68 -10.00 10.96
CA VAL A 36 -6.12 -11.12 10.19
C VAL A 36 -5.19 -11.94 11.09
N PRO A 37 -4.89 -13.22 10.79
CA PRO A 37 -4.15 -14.09 11.72
C PRO A 37 -2.76 -13.59 12.16
N TRP A 38 -2.17 -12.63 11.41
CA TRP A 38 -0.86 -12.05 11.70
C TRP A 38 -0.94 -10.64 12.30
N HIS A 39 -2.13 -10.07 12.46
CA HIS A 39 -2.33 -8.75 13.07
C HIS A 39 -3.67 -8.70 13.80
N ASP A 40 -3.59 -8.40 15.10
CA ASP A 40 -4.75 -8.23 15.97
C ASP A 40 -4.80 -6.76 16.45
N PRO A 41 -5.79 -5.96 16.01
CA PRO A 41 -5.88 -4.54 16.35
C PRO A 41 -5.97 -4.29 17.86
N GLU A 42 -6.49 -5.25 18.64
CA GLU A 42 -6.64 -5.13 20.09
C GLU A 42 -5.32 -5.23 20.88
N THR A 43 -4.22 -5.63 20.23
CA THR A 43 -2.98 -5.98 20.94
C THR A 43 -1.99 -4.82 21.12
N GLU A 44 -2.31 -3.58 20.71
CA GLU A 44 -1.49 -2.35 20.79
C GLU A 44 -0.02 -2.44 20.30
N ASP A 45 0.45 -3.61 19.83
CA ASP A 45 1.87 -3.89 19.64
C ASP A 45 2.49 -3.25 18.39
N GLU A 46 1.71 -3.03 17.33
CA GLU A 46 2.19 -2.49 16.04
C GLU A 46 1.02 -1.96 15.18
N ALA A 47 1.19 -0.82 14.51
CA ALA A 47 0.20 -0.32 13.57
C ALA A 47 0.02 -1.27 12.37
N PHE A 48 -1.21 -1.41 11.86
CA PHE A 48 -1.52 -2.34 10.75
C PHE A 48 -0.57 -2.22 9.56
N MET A 49 -0.21 -1.00 9.17
CA MET A 49 0.64 -0.77 8.01
C MET A 49 2.09 -1.25 8.19
N GLU A 50 2.63 -1.11 9.40
CA GLU A 50 3.97 -1.63 9.71
C GLU A 50 3.95 -3.16 9.71
N ALA A 51 2.90 -3.76 10.30
CA ALA A 51 2.67 -5.19 10.32
C ALA A 51 2.49 -5.76 8.90
N ALA A 52 1.71 -5.08 8.05
CA ALA A 52 1.44 -5.46 6.66
C ALA A 52 2.71 -5.39 5.81
N GLU A 53 3.50 -4.31 5.93
CA GLU A 53 4.79 -4.20 5.23
C GLU A 53 5.74 -5.33 5.65
N ARG A 54 5.85 -5.60 6.95
CA ARG A 54 6.67 -6.70 7.49
C ARG A 54 6.20 -8.04 6.95
N ARG A 55 4.88 -8.27 6.87
CA ARG A 55 4.28 -9.48 6.32
C ARG A 55 4.65 -9.68 4.85
N LEU A 56 4.50 -8.65 4.01
CA LEU A 56 4.87 -8.72 2.58
C LEU A 56 6.37 -9.00 2.39
N LEU A 57 7.21 -8.29 3.15
CA LEU A 57 8.66 -8.48 3.10
C LEU A 57 9.07 -9.90 3.48
N ALA A 58 8.47 -10.49 4.52
CA ALA A 58 8.77 -11.84 4.93
C ALA A 58 8.26 -12.91 3.93
N THR A 59 7.04 -12.73 3.41
CA THR A 59 6.35 -13.74 2.59
C THR A 59 6.77 -13.72 1.12
N LEU A 60 6.89 -12.53 0.52
CA LEU A 60 7.21 -12.36 -0.90
C LEU A 60 8.65 -11.88 -1.11
N GLY A 61 9.16 -11.05 -0.19
CA GLY A 61 10.51 -10.50 -0.26
C GLY A 61 11.61 -11.39 0.33
N GLY A 62 11.24 -12.47 1.03
CA GLY A 62 12.18 -13.35 1.73
C GLY A 62 13.00 -12.65 2.83
N PHE A 63 12.58 -11.47 3.27
CA PHE A 63 13.31 -10.63 4.22
C PHE A 63 12.75 -10.82 5.63
N THR A 64 13.48 -11.58 6.45
CA THR A 64 13.08 -11.94 7.82
C THR A 64 14.01 -11.36 8.90
N GLU A 65 14.96 -10.51 8.50
CA GLU A 65 15.89 -9.87 9.44
C GLU A 65 15.16 -8.93 10.41
N THR A 66 15.43 -9.09 11.70
CA THR A 66 14.83 -8.28 12.78
C THR A 66 15.80 -7.28 13.39
N ASP A 67 17.11 -7.51 13.27
CA ASP A 67 18.13 -6.60 13.80
C ASP A 67 18.34 -5.40 12.87
N ARG A 68 17.63 -4.32 13.16
CA ARG A 68 17.73 -3.03 12.44
C ARG A 68 19.09 -2.33 12.56
N HIS A 69 19.94 -2.77 13.49
CA HIS A 69 21.27 -2.20 13.74
C HIS A 69 22.38 -2.96 13.01
N ALA A 70 22.08 -4.11 12.40
CA ALA A 70 23.04 -4.86 11.60
C ALA A 70 23.54 -4.04 10.39
N ASP A 71 24.83 -4.16 10.10
CA ASP A 71 25.44 -3.47 8.97
C ASP A 71 24.74 -3.83 7.65
N GLY A 72 24.42 -2.79 6.85
CA GLY A 72 23.75 -2.94 5.56
C GLY A 72 22.27 -3.35 5.63
N TYR A 73 21.65 -3.43 6.82
CA TYR A 73 20.24 -3.78 7.00
C TYR A 73 19.31 -2.95 6.11
N ARG A 74 19.50 -1.63 6.08
CA ARG A 74 18.65 -0.70 5.32
C ARG A 74 18.70 -0.96 3.81
N ASP A 75 19.88 -1.27 3.28
CA ASP A 75 20.05 -1.55 1.84
C ASP A 75 19.43 -2.89 1.45
N ARG A 76 19.57 -3.91 2.30
CA ARG A 76 18.91 -5.20 2.11
C ARG A 76 17.39 -5.07 2.19
N LYS A 77 16.87 -4.36 3.21
CA LYS A 77 15.42 -4.06 3.33
C LYS A 77 14.91 -3.31 2.12
N LYS A 78 15.64 -2.29 1.64
CA LYS A 78 15.27 -1.52 0.43
C LYS A 78 15.27 -2.40 -0.83
N THR A 79 16.24 -3.29 -0.96
CA THR A 79 16.32 -4.25 -2.08
C THR A 79 15.13 -5.20 -2.05
N ALA A 80 14.79 -5.75 -0.89
CA ALA A 80 13.64 -6.61 -0.69
C ALA A 80 12.31 -5.89 -0.99
N LYS A 81 12.14 -4.64 -0.52
CA LYS A 81 10.97 -3.82 -0.87
C LYS A 81 10.84 -3.64 -2.38
N LYS A 82 11.94 -3.31 -3.05
CA LYS A 82 11.94 -3.12 -4.51
C LYS A 82 11.58 -4.39 -5.27
N SER A 83 11.96 -5.57 -4.77
CA SER A 83 11.62 -6.85 -5.41
C SER A 83 10.13 -7.23 -5.28
N LEU A 84 9.39 -6.67 -4.31
CA LEU A 84 7.95 -6.93 -4.18
C LEU A 84 7.18 -6.46 -5.42
N GLY A 85 7.61 -5.35 -6.03
CA GLY A 85 6.89 -4.72 -7.14
C GLY A 85 5.51 -4.20 -6.75
N VAL A 86 5.24 -4.08 -5.45
CA VAL A 86 4.07 -3.44 -4.84
C VAL A 86 4.54 -2.52 -3.71
N GLU A 87 3.76 -1.48 -3.44
CA GLU A 87 3.98 -0.55 -2.34
C GLU A 87 2.65 -0.06 -1.76
N PHE A 88 2.69 0.37 -0.50
CA PHE A 88 1.58 1.08 0.11
C PHE A 88 1.72 2.58 -0.15
N VAL A 89 0.66 3.18 -0.66
CA VAL A 89 0.56 4.62 -0.95
C VAL A 89 -0.38 5.24 0.06
N MET A 90 0.20 6.07 0.93
CA MET A 90 -0.57 6.87 1.87
C MET A 90 -1.23 8.05 1.14
N HIS A 91 -2.51 8.27 1.42
CA HIS A 91 -3.35 9.32 0.83
C HIS A 91 -4.40 9.81 1.84
N GLY A 92 -5.12 10.87 1.51
CA GLY A 92 -6.09 11.51 2.41
C GLY A 92 -5.54 12.78 3.06
N ASP A 93 -5.61 12.84 4.38
CA ASP A 93 -5.17 13.98 5.19
C ASP A 93 -4.06 13.53 6.15
N ARG A 94 -3.18 14.43 6.59
CA ARG A 94 -2.14 14.08 7.58
C ARG A 94 -2.72 13.56 8.90
N ASP A 95 -3.94 13.97 9.25
CA ASP A 95 -4.60 13.59 10.49
C ASP A 95 -5.41 12.29 10.29
N PHE A 96 -5.60 11.83 9.04
CA PHE A 96 -6.38 10.64 8.67
C PHE A 96 -5.72 9.86 7.52
N ASP A 97 -4.87 8.90 7.89
CA ASP A 97 -4.15 8.11 6.89
C ASP A 97 -5.09 7.10 6.21
N CYS A 98 -5.31 7.27 4.90
CA CYS A 98 -5.79 6.21 4.02
C CYS A 98 -4.63 5.57 3.28
N TYR A 99 -4.82 4.32 2.88
CA TYR A 99 -3.80 3.55 2.20
C TYR A 99 -4.35 2.92 0.93
N ALA A 100 -3.54 2.92 -0.12
CA ALA A 100 -3.75 2.10 -1.31
C ALA A 100 -2.59 1.11 -1.46
N LEU A 101 -2.87 -0.11 -1.91
CA LEU A 101 -1.83 -1.06 -2.34
C LEU A 101 -1.68 -0.92 -3.85
N ALA A 102 -0.50 -0.53 -4.32
CA ALA A 102 -0.25 -0.18 -5.71
C ALA A 102 1.00 -0.87 -6.28
N THR A 103 1.03 -1.07 -7.60
CA THR A 103 2.20 -1.58 -8.35
C THR A 103 2.92 -0.47 -9.12
N THR A 104 2.26 0.66 -9.32
CA THR A 104 2.75 1.78 -10.10
C THR A 104 2.19 3.05 -9.50
N THR A 105 3.05 4.05 -9.37
CA THR A 105 2.74 5.35 -8.80
C THR A 105 3.35 6.44 -9.68
N ILE A 106 2.60 7.52 -9.89
CA ILE A 106 3.06 8.75 -10.54
C ILE A 106 2.69 9.88 -9.60
N ASP A 107 3.68 10.43 -8.92
CA ASP A 107 3.51 11.52 -7.95
C ASP A 107 3.60 12.88 -8.64
N VAL A 108 2.73 13.81 -8.22
CA VAL A 108 2.71 15.21 -8.66
C VAL A 108 2.63 16.08 -7.42
N GLN A 109 3.57 17.00 -7.26
CA GLN A 109 3.58 17.96 -6.15
C GLN A 109 2.66 19.15 -6.46
N ALA A 110 2.20 19.84 -5.42
CA ALA A 110 1.44 21.08 -5.59
C ALA A 110 2.21 22.10 -6.44
N GLY A 111 1.55 22.60 -7.49
CA GLY A 111 2.12 23.56 -8.43
C GLY A 111 2.76 22.93 -9.67
N ASP A 112 2.95 21.61 -9.68
CA ASP A 112 3.51 20.88 -10.83
C ASP A 112 2.42 20.22 -11.68
N ALA A 113 2.79 19.86 -12.91
CA ALA A 113 1.98 19.06 -13.82
C ALA A 113 2.85 17.98 -14.48
N THR A 114 2.40 16.73 -14.41
CA THR A 114 3.07 15.59 -15.05
C THR A 114 2.21 15.08 -16.20
N PRO A 115 2.67 15.12 -17.46
CA PRO A 115 1.94 14.56 -18.58
C PRO A 115 1.87 13.03 -18.45
N VAL A 116 0.70 12.46 -18.70
CA VAL A 116 0.47 11.01 -18.71
C VAL A 116 -0.01 10.58 -20.09
N ASN A 117 0.47 9.42 -20.56
CA ASN A 117 0.03 8.81 -21.80
C ASN A 117 -0.97 7.68 -21.51
N PRO A 118 -2.28 7.87 -21.73
CA PRO A 118 -3.28 6.84 -21.40
C PRO A 118 -3.07 5.50 -22.09
N ALA A 119 -2.42 5.48 -23.27
CA ALA A 119 -2.14 4.25 -23.99
C ALA A 119 -1.10 3.39 -23.27
N GLU A 120 -0.05 4.01 -22.71
CA GLU A 120 0.98 3.31 -21.91
C GLU A 120 0.40 2.77 -20.59
N LEU A 121 -0.54 3.51 -20.01
CA LEU A 121 -1.21 3.09 -18.77
C LEU A 121 -2.19 1.93 -18.95
N SER A 122 -2.56 1.62 -20.20
CA SER A 122 -3.62 0.66 -20.54
C SER A 122 -3.12 -0.55 -21.31
N ASP A 123 -1.81 -0.80 -21.36
CA ASP A 123 -1.23 -1.98 -22.01
C ASP A 123 -1.74 -3.27 -21.31
N PRO A 124 -2.49 -4.14 -22.00
CA PRO A 124 -3.09 -5.31 -21.38
C PRO A 124 -2.08 -6.31 -20.81
N ALA A 125 -0.91 -6.46 -21.44
CA ALA A 125 0.11 -7.42 -21.00
C ALA A 125 0.77 -6.96 -19.70
N ASP A 126 1.03 -5.65 -19.58
CA ASP A 126 1.56 -5.04 -18.38
C ASP A 126 0.52 -5.04 -17.24
N LEU A 127 -0.73 -4.68 -17.52
CA LEU A 127 -1.81 -4.74 -16.54
C LEU A 127 -1.99 -6.17 -15.98
N ALA A 128 -1.98 -7.20 -16.84
CA ALA A 128 -2.06 -8.58 -16.39
C ALA A 128 -0.87 -9.03 -15.51
N GLN A 129 0.30 -8.41 -15.65
CA GLN A 129 1.42 -8.66 -14.74
C GLN A 129 1.23 -7.94 -13.40
N ARG A 130 0.75 -6.70 -13.43
CA ARG A 130 0.45 -5.91 -12.22
C ARG A 130 -0.66 -6.54 -11.39
N ASP A 131 -1.72 -7.02 -12.04
CA ASP A 131 -2.85 -7.69 -11.40
C ASP A 131 -2.39 -8.93 -10.61
N ARG A 132 -1.50 -9.73 -11.20
CA ARG A 132 -0.92 -10.89 -10.53
C ARG A 132 -0.11 -10.51 -9.30
N ARG A 133 0.74 -9.47 -9.38
CA ARG A 133 1.52 -9.00 -8.23
C ARG A 133 0.62 -8.50 -7.11
N LEU A 134 -0.46 -7.78 -7.44
CA LEU A 134 -1.43 -7.32 -6.44
C LEU A 134 -2.17 -8.49 -5.80
N ALA A 135 -2.58 -9.48 -6.60
CA ALA A 135 -3.21 -10.70 -6.09
C ALA A 135 -2.27 -11.45 -5.13
N ASP A 136 -1.02 -11.69 -5.52
CA ASP A 136 -0.01 -12.35 -4.68
C ASP A 136 0.21 -11.59 -3.35
N ALA A 137 0.22 -10.25 -3.39
CA ALA A 137 0.35 -9.41 -2.21
C ALA A 137 -0.88 -9.47 -1.29
N LEU A 138 -2.08 -9.43 -1.85
CA LEU A 138 -3.33 -9.55 -1.10
C LEU A 138 -3.45 -10.95 -0.46
N ASP A 139 -3.09 -12.01 -1.19
CA ASP A 139 -3.07 -13.38 -0.68
C ASP A 139 -2.06 -13.53 0.47
N ALA A 140 -0.87 -12.95 0.34
CA ALA A 140 0.15 -12.95 1.39
C ALA A 140 -0.31 -12.23 2.67
N LEU A 141 -1.09 -11.16 2.51
CA LEU A 141 -1.73 -10.39 3.58
C LEU A 141 -3.01 -11.06 4.09
N GLY A 142 -3.60 -12.01 3.36
CA GLY A 142 -4.91 -12.58 3.68
C GLY A 142 -6.04 -11.55 3.63
N LEU A 143 -5.93 -10.56 2.74
CA LEU A 143 -6.89 -9.47 2.59
C LEU A 143 -7.72 -9.65 1.31
N THR A 144 -8.98 -9.25 1.38
CA THR A 144 -9.89 -9.18 0.24
C THR A 144 -10.44 -7.76 0.12
N PRO A 145 -9.99 -6.95 -0.85
CA PRO A 145 -10.54 -5.61 -1.05
C PRO A 145 -12.01 -5.66 -1.47
N LEU A 146 -12.79 -4.68 -1.03
CA LEU A 146 -14.18 -4.49 -1.49
C LEU A 146 -14.27 -4.01 -2.94
N GLN A 147 -13.19 -3.42 -3.46
CA GLN A 147 -13.06 -3.06 -4.87
C GLN A 147 -12.87 -4.34 -5.71
N ASP A 148 -13.76 -4.57 -6.70
CA ASP A 148 -13.79 -5.83 -7.48
C ASP A 148 -12.48 -6.22 -8.18
N ARG A 149 -11.70 -5.22 -8.63
CA ARG A 149 -10.49 -5.41 -9.46
C ARG A 149 -9.57 -4.20 -9.33
N PRO A 150 -8.26 -4.32 -9.57
CA PRO A 150 -7.37 -3.16 -9.51
C PRO A 150 -7.70 -2.17 -10.63
N ARG A 151 -7.51 -0.88 -10.33
CA ARG A 151 -7.79 0.23 -11.25
C ARG A 151 -6.78 1.34 -11.07
N TRP A 152 -6.75 2.25 -12.04
CA TRP A 152 -6.09 3.54 -11.85
C TRP A 152 -6.89 4.37 -10.85
N LEU A 153 -6.22 4.79 -9.78
CA LEU A 153 -6.73 5.59 -8.67
C LEU A 153 -6.04 6.94 -8.70
N LEU A 154 -6.81 8.01 -8.58
CA LEU A 154 -6.28 9.35 -8.32
C LEU A 154 -6.39 9.62 -6.83
N LEU A 155 -5.25 9.63 -6.15
CA LEU A 155 -5.14 9.73 -4.71
C LEU A 155 -4.61 11.12 -4.36
N ALA A 156 -5.40 11.90 -3.63
CA ALA A 156 -4.97 13.19 -3.12
C ALA A 156 -4.39 13.03 -1.72
N TYR A 157 -3.36 13.81 -1.39
CA TYR A 157 -2.83 13.95 -0.05
C TYR A 157 -2.67 15.43 0.26
N GLY A 158 -3.10 15.87 1.45
CA GLY A 158 -2.88 17.23 1.93
C GLY A 158 -2.64 17.28 3.44
N GLY A 159 -1.82 18.23 3.89
CA GLY A 159 -1.61 18.54 5.30
C GLY A 159 -0.29 19.22 5.59
#